data_AF-A0A9D6E5J7-F1
#
_entry.id   AF-A0A9D6E5J7-F1
#
_cell.length_a   1.000
_cell.length_b   1.000
_cell.length_c   1.000
_cell.angle_alpha   90.00
_cell.angle_beta   90.00
_cell.angle_gamma   90.00
#
_symmetry.space_group_name_H-M   'P 1'
#
loop_
_entity.id
_entity.type
_entity.pdbx_description
1 polymer ?
#
loop_
_entity_poly.entity_id
_entity_poly.type
_entity_poly.pdbx_seq_one_letter_code
_entity_poly.pdbx_strand_id
1 'polypeptide(L)'
;MAGSIRLRRSLATAFLGSALVGLGFRPANSQVTAADTAAVLLNTAQRMHQDDDRPLAQAILRLIIRTYPGSPAAADARARLAEWRRAADATSGRVELIVWGTTYGAWMGIALPLAAGAETPEPYGAGLLLGTPVGFFGARAYGQAFPISLGQARVIRFASMWGSWQGVGWQQALNLGNPTQRYCDPYYGGGCYEYPVESDLAPVTFSLMGSLVGLGTGIALAQSVNISPGTAAMVEFSGYWATWYGAATGVLFDWEGDGLLSWILLTGDAGVLAASLIAPKLDLSVGRARLISITGLAGLVA
;
A
#
# COMPACT_ATOMS: atom_id res chain seq x y z
N MET A 1 45.66 5.55 47.92
CA MET A 1 45.81 4.47 46.91
C MET A 1 45.84 5.15 45.54
N ALA A 2 46.98 5.61 45.01
CA ALA A 2 48.13 4.85 44.45
C ALA A 2 47.65 3.80 43.43
N GLY A 3 48.02 3.75 42.15
CA GLY A 3 48.83 4.55 41.22
C GLY A 3 48.39 4.14 39.80
N SER A 4 49.04 4.37 38.66
CA SER A 4 50.26 5.05 38.27
C SER A 4 50.26 5.06 36.73
N ILE A 5 50.74 6.17 36.17
CA ILE A 5 51.02 6.43 34.76
C ILE A 5 52.18 5.54 34.28
N ARG A 6 52.11 4.95 33.07
CA ARG A 6 53.31 4.53 32.32
C ARG A 6 53.18 4.82 30.82
N LEU A 7 53.83 5.90 30.42
CA LEU A 7 54.42 6.09 29.09
C LEU A 7 55.38 4.94 28.75
N ARG A 8 55.40 4.50 27.49
CA ARG A 8 56.60 3.93 26.87
C ARG A 8 56.88 4.63 25.55
N ARG A 9 57.89 5.51 25.58
CA ARG A 9 58.69 5.94 24.44
C ARG A 9 59.69 4.81 24.11
N SER A 10 59.86 4.49 22.83
CA SER A 10 61.11 3.90 22.34
C SER A 10 61.46 4.56 21.02
N LEU A 11 62.46 5.44 21.10
CA LEU A 11 63.24 6.00 20.02
C LEU A 11 64.25 4.96 19.54
N ALA A 12 64.42 4.83 18.23
CA ALA A 12 65.64 4.30 17.61
C ALA A 12 65.85 4.97 16.24
N THR A 13 66.48 6.13 16.27
CA THR A 13 67.40 6.64 15.23
C THR A 13 68.62 5.69 15.17
N ALA A 14 69.35 5.44 14.09
CA ALA A 14 69.54 6.06 12.78
C ALA A 14 70.27 5.03 11.87
N PHE A 15 70.24 5.21 10.54
CA PHE A 15 71.45 5.40 9.72
C PHE A 15 71.11 5.68 8.25
N LEU A 16 71.81 6.66 7.69
CA LEU A 16 71.82 7.05 6.28
C LEU A 16 72.35 5.92 5.38
N GLY A 17 71.82 5.85 4.15
CA GLY A 17 72.41 5.08 3.06
C GLY A 17 71.83 5.52 1.71
N SER A 18 72.47 6.50 1.08
CA SER A 18 72.18 6.97 -0.26
C SER A 18 72.41 5.88 -1.31
N ALA A 19 71.39 5.59 -2.11
CA ALA A 19 71.55 4.94 -3.42
C ALA A 19 70.56 5.56 -4.41
N LEU A 20 71.02 6.61 -5.08
CA LEU A 20 70.48 7.10 -6.35
C LEU A 20 70.71 6.02 -7.40
N VAL A 21 69.66 5.27 -7.74
CA VAL A 21 69.58 4.52 -8.99
C VAL A 21 68.30 4.96 -9.68
N GLY A 22 68.47 5.59 -10.84
CA GLY A 22 67.41 6.10 -11.68
C GLY A 22 66.48 4.99 -12.13
N LEU A 23 65.37 4.84 -11.42
CA LEU A 23 64.15 4.34 -12.00
C LEU A 23 63.47 5.54 -12.63
N GLY A 24 63.51 5.59 -13.97
CA GLY A 24 62.73 6.56 -14.72
C GLY A 24 61.28 6.46 -14.29
N PHE A 25 60.82 7.43 -13.52
CA PHE A 25 59.40 7.73 -13.39
C PHE A 25 58.94 8.11 -14.79
N ARG A 26 58.49 7.12 -15.56
CA ARG A 26 57.51 7.37 -16.59
C ARG A 26 56.32 7.95 -15.81
N PRO A 27 55.94 9.22 -15.99
CA PRO A 27 54.63 9.63 -15.55
C PRO A 27 53.66 8.75 -16.34
N ALA A 28 53.17 7.69 -15.70
CA ALA A 28 51.93 7.09 -16.11
C ALA A 28 50.92 8.20 -15.89
N ASN A 29 50.68 8.99 -16.95
CA ASN A 29 49.49 9.79 -17.08
C ASN A 29 48.35 8.77 -17.09
N SER A 30 47.96 8.28 -15.91
CA SER A 30 46.63 7.74 -15.70
C SER A 30 45.73 8.92 -15.94
N GLN A 31 45.34 9.13 -17.20
CA GLN A 31 44.29 10.05 -17.53
C GLN A 31 43.12 9.61 -16.67
N VAL A 32 42.81 10.38 -15.63
CA VAL A 32 41.64 10.16 -14.80
C VAL A 32 40.47 10.38 -15.73
N THR A 33 39.97 9.30 -16.32
CA THR A 33 38.87 9.42 -17.27
C THR A 33 37.59 9.67 -16.48
N ALA A 34 36.61 10.26 -17.15
CA ALA A 34 35.27 10.38 -16.59
C ALA A 34 34.71 9.00 -16.17
N ALA A 35 35.10 7.93 -16.86
CA ALA A 35 34.72 6.56 -16.53
C ALA A 35 35.36 6.08 -15.20
N ASP A 36 36.63 6.40 -14.96
CA ASP A 36 37.31 6.03 -13.70
C ASP A 36 36.67 6.75 -12.50
N THR A 37 36.34 8.03 -12.67
CA THR A 37 35.64 8.81 -11.64
C THR A 37 34.26 8.22 -11.34
N ALA A 38 33.51 7.85 -12.38
CA ALA A 38 32.20 7.23 -12.23
C ALA A 38 32.28 5.86 -11.54
N ALA A 39 33.32 5.07 -11.81
CA ALA A 39 33.56 3.78 -11.16
C ALA A 39 33.89 3.94 -9.66
N VAL A 40 34.70 4.94 -9.29
CA VAL A 40 34.98 5.27 -7.88
C VAL A 40 33.69 5.66 -7.16
N LEU A 41 32.88 6.54 -7.73
CA LEU A 41 31.59 6.93 -7.15
C LEU A 41 30.63 5.75 -7.00
N LEU A 42 30.61 4.84 -7.98
CA LEU A 42 29.78 3.64 -7.91
C LEU A 42 30.20 2.73 -6.75
N ASN A 43 31.51 2.56 -6.52
CA ASN A 43 32.02 1.80 -5.38
C ASN A 43 31.71 2.51 -4.05
N THR A 44 31.84 3.83 -3.98
CA THR A 44 31.45 4.62 -2.81
C THR A 44 29.97 4.45 -2.50
N ALA A 45 29.09 4.50 -3.50
CA ALA A 45 27.65 4.26 -3.31
C ALA A 45 27.36 2.87 -2.75
N GLN A 46 28.14 1.86 -3.13
CA GLN A 46 27.99 0.49 -2.60
C GLN A 46 28.41 0.39 -1.14
N ARG A 47 29.53 1.02 -0.76
CA ARG A 47 29.96 1.08 0.64
C ARG A 47 28.95 1.81 1.50
N MET A 48 28.45 2.97 1.04
CA MET A 48 27.39 3.69 1.75
C MET A 48 26.12 2.85 1.91
N HIS A 49 25.77 2.02 0.92
CA HIS A 49 24.66 1.09 1.05
C HIS A 49 24.94 -0.02 2.09
N GLN A 50 26.17 -0.53 2.18
CA GLN A 50 26.59 -1.50 3.19
C GLN A 50 26.59 -0.89 4.61
N ASP A 51 26.90 0.40 4.72
CA ASP A 51 26.85 1.19 5.96
C ASP A 51 25.42 1.66 6.32
N ASP A 52 24.40 1.16 5.61
CA ASP A 52 22.97 1.49 5.73
C ASP A 52 22.59 2.96 5.45
N ASP A 53 23.48 3.77 4.87
CA ASP A 53 23.17 5.11 4.36
C ASP A 53 22.56 5.06 2.94
N ARG A 54 21.35 4.51 2.88
CA ARG A 54 20.60 4.34 1.62
C ARG A 54 20.26 5.65 0.91
N PRO A 55 19.86 6.75 1.60
CA PRO A 55 19.57 8.01 0.94
C PRO A 55 20.80 8.57 0.20
N LEU A 56 21.97 8.54 0.84
CA LEU A 56 23.21 9.01 0.24
C LEU A 56 23.64 8.11 -0.93
N ALA A 57 23.60 6.78 -0.74
CA ALA A 57 23.91 5.82 -1.80
C ALA A 57 23.04 6.06 -3.05
N GLN A 58 21.72 6.25 -2.87
CA GLN A 58 20.81 6.55 -3.97
C GLN A 58 21.10 7.91 -4.63
N ALA A 59 21.45 8.93 -3.84
CA ALA A 59 21.81 10.24 -4.37
C ALA A 59 23.06 10.16 -5.25
N ILE A 60 24.09 9.41 -4.82
CA ILE A 60 25.31 9.18 -5.60
C ILE A 60 25.00 8.41 -6.89
N LEU A 61 24.18 7.36 -6.85
CA LEU A 61 23.77 6.66 -8.08
C LEU A 61 23.04 7.58 -9.06
N ARG A 62 22.12 8.43 -8.59
CA ARG A 62 21.44 9.43 -9.43
C ARG A 62 22.41 10.44 -10.01
N LEU A 63 23.39 10.86 -9.23
CA LEU A 63 24.46 11.75 -9.69
C LEU A 63 25.27 11.09 -10.81
N ILE A 64 25.69 9.83 -10.66
CA ILE A 64 26.43 9.09 -11.69
C ILE A 64 25.63 9.03 -13.00
N ILE A 65 24.34 8.71 -12.92
CA ILE A 65 23.45 8.62 -14.10
C ILE A 65 23.32 9.96 -14.81
N ARG A 66 23.24 11.06 -14.06
CA ARG A 66 23.07 12.42 -14.60
C ARG A 66 24.37 12.98 -15.16
N THR A 67 25.49 12.78 -14.47
CA THR A 67 26.77 13.42 -14.80
C THR A 67 27.57 12.61 -15.82
N TYR A 68 27.42 11.28 -15.85
CA TYR A 68 28.18 10.39 -16.74
C TYR A 68 27.29 9.50 -17.62
N PRO A 69 26.33 10.10 -18.38
CA PRO A 69 25.41 9.33 -19.22
C PRO A 69 26.20 8.61 -20.34
N GLY A 70 26.21 7.28 -20.32
CA GLY A 70 26.91 6.45 -21.31
C GLY A 70 28.13 5.71 -20.76
N SER A 71 28.57 6.01 -19.54
CA SER A 71 29.58 5.18 -18.86
C SER A 71 28.99 3.81 -18.45
N PRO A 72 29.81 2.74 -18.37
CA PRO A 72 29.38 1.45 -17.80
C PRO A 72 28.84 1.61 -16.36
N ALA A 73 29.47 2.48 -15.57
CA ALA A 73 29.03 2.80 -14.21
C ALA A 73 27.62 3.41 -14.16
N ALA A 74 27.21 4.18 -15.17
CA ALA A 74 25.84 4.70 -15.24
C ALA A 74 24.82 3.60 -15.60
N ALA A 75 25.19 2.60 -16.41
CA ALA A 75 24.33 1.44 -16.67
C ALA A 75 24.14 0.62 -15.38
N ASP A 76 25.22 0.33 -14.66
CA ASP A 76 25.19 -0.38 -13.37
C ASP A 76 24.41 0.41 -12.31
N ALA A 77 24.59 1.73 -12.26
CA ALA A 77 23.85 2.59 -11.35
C ALA A 77 22.33 2.52 -11.60
N ARG A 78 21.88 2.48 -12.87
CA ARG A 78 20.46 2.29 -13.21
C ARG A 78 19.96 0.92 -12.76
N ALA A 79 20.71 -0.14 -13.04
CA ALA A 79 20.34 -1.50 -12.67
C ALA A 79 20.19 -1.65 -11.14
N ARG A 80 21.17 -1.15 -10.37
CA ARG A 80 21.15 -1.18 -8.90
C ARG A 80 20.03 -0.35 -8.32
N LEU A 81 19.78 0.84 -8.86
CA LEU A 81 18.70 1.69 -8.37
C LEU A 81 17.32 1.06 -8.64
N ALA A 82 17.15 0.36 -9.75
CA ALA A 82 15.94 -0.42 -10.04
C ALA A 82 15.80 -1.65 -9.13
N GLU A 83 16.89 -2.35 -8.81
CA GLU A 83 16.92 -3.45 -7.85
C GLU A 83 16.56 -2.99 -6.44
N TRP A 84 17.20 -1.94 -5.93
CA TRP A 84 16.93 -1.41 -4.59
C TRP A 84 15.51 -0.89 -4.44
N ARG A 85 14.94 -0.29 -5.50
CA ARG A 85 13.52 0.09 -5.52
C ARG A 85 12.62 -1.13 -5.39
N ARG A 86 12.86 -2.19 -6.17
CA ARG A 86 12.08 -3.44 -6.07
C ARG A 86 12.15 -4.07 -4.68
N ALA A 87 13.34 -4.08 -4.07
CA ALA A 87 13.52 -4.61 -2.71
C ALA A 87 12.79 -3.77 -1.65
N ALA A 88 12.87 -2.45 -1.76
CA ALA A 88 12.13 -1.53 -0.88
C ALA A 88 10.62 -1.70 -1.05
N ASP A 89 10.13 -1.75 -2.28
CA ASP A 89 8.70 -1.93 -2.58
C ASP A 89 8.15 -3.25 -2.03
N ALA A 90 8.95 -4.34 -2.09
CA ALA A 90 8.57 -5.63 -1.52
C ALA A 90 8.51 -5.60 0.02
N THR A 91 9.44 -4.89 0.67
CA THR A 91 9.43 -4.73 2.13
C THR A 91 8.25 -3.86 2.56
N SER A 92 8.00 -2.75 1.86
CA SER A 92 6.85 -1.89 2.10
C SER A 92 5.52 -2.61 1.86
N GLY A 93 5.43 -3.46 0.83
CA GLY A 93 4.24 -4.28 0.58
C GLY A 93 3.96 -5.29 1.69
N ARG A 94 5.00 -5.95 2.22
CA ARG A 94 4.85 -6.82 3.41
C ARG A 94 4.35 -6.05 4.64
N VAL A 95 4.91 -4.88 4.92
CA VAL A 95 4.49 -4.07 6.06
C VAL A 95 3.04 -3.62 5.90
N GLU A 96 2.67 -3.08 4.74
CA GLU A 96 1.29 -2.68 4.42
C GLU A 96 0.32 -3.85 4.60
N LEU A 97 0.67 -5.03 4.09
CA LEU A 97 -0.18 -6.22 4.20
C LEU A 97 -0.33 -6.69 5.65
N ILE A 98 0.74 -6.65 6.46
CA ILE A 98 0.68 -7.02 7.89
C ILE A 98 -0.22 -6.04 8.65
N VAL A 99 -0.05 -4.74 8.44
CA VAL A 99 -0.89 -3.72 9.07
C VAL A 99 -2.35 -3.95 8.68
N TRP A 100 -2.63 -4.09 7.38
CA TRP A 100 -3.99 -4.35 6.90
C TRP A 100 -4.55 -5.67 7.46
N GLY A 101 -3.81 -6.76 7.39
CA GLY A 101 -4.25 -8.07 7.88
C GLY A 101 -4.57 -8.04 9.38
N THR A 102 -3.79 -7.30 10.17
CA THR A 102 -4.05 -7.09 11.60
C THR A 102 -5.36 -6.34 11.82
N THR A 103 -5.56 -5.21 11.11
CA THR A 103 -6.79 -4.42 11.18
C THR A 103 -8.01 -5.21 10.69
N TYR A 104 -7.87 -5.92 9.56
CA TYR A 104 -8.91 -6.77 8.99
C TYR A 104 -9.26 -7.92 9.93
N GLY A 105 -8.27 -8.56 10.54
CA GLY A 105 -8.47 -9.60 11.56
C GLY A 105 -9.21 -9.09 12.79
N ALA A 106 -8.88 -7.89 13.28
CA ALA A 106 -9.62 -7.25 14.37
C ALA A 106 -11.07 -6.96 13.97
N TRP A 107 -11.29 -6.43 12.76
CA TRP A 107 -12.64 -6.20 12.23
C TRP A 107 -13.44 -7.50 12.09
N MET A 108 -12.84 -8.58 11.57
CA MET A 108 -13.46 -9.91 11.50
C MET A 108 -13.82 -10.45 12.90
N GLY A 109 -12.98 -10.15 13.90
CA GLY A 109 -13.24 -10.49 15.30
C GLY A 109 -14.48 -9.83 15.89
N ILE A 110 -14.90 -8.68 15.37
CA ILE A 110 -16.14 -8.00 15.76
C ILE A 110 -17.30 -8.43 14.86
N ALA A 111 -17.07 -8.44 13.55
CA ALA A 111 -18.11 -8.62 12.55
C ALA A 111 -18.67 -10.06 12.54
N LEU A 112 -17.85 -11.08 12.78
CA LEU A 112 -18.34 -12.47 12.82
C LEU A 112 -19.31 -12.73 13.98
N PRO A 113 -19.00 -12.39 15.25
CA PRO A 113 -19.98 -12.49 16.33
C PRO A 113 -21.24 -11.67 16.07
N LEU A 114 -21.09 -10.45 15.54
CA LEU A 114 -22.23 -9.59 15.23
C LEU A 114 -23.15 -10.24 14.20
N ALA A 115 -22.60 -10.74 13.08
CA ALA A 115 -23.38 -11.45 12.06
C ALA A 115 -23.99 -12.76 12.57
N ALA A 116 -23.39 -13.39 13.58
CA ALA A 116 -23.93 -14.57 14.26
C ALA A 116 -25.02 -14.24 15.29
N GLY A 117 -25.37 -12.95 15.49
CA GLY A 117 -26.38 -12.52 16.44
C GLY A 117 -25.91 -12.53 17.90
N ALA A 118 -24.62 -12.31 18.15
CA ALA A 118 -24.10 -12.24 19.52
C ALA A 118 -24.61 -10.97 20.24
N GLU A 119 -25.34 -11.15 21.34
CA GLU A 119 -25.89 -10.06 22.15
C GLU A 119 -25.04 -9.70 23.37
N THR A 120 -24.10 -10.56 23.76
CA THR A 120 -23.24 -10.37 24.94
C THR A 120 -21.81 -9.97 24.53
N PRO A 121 -21.02 -9.33 25.41
CA PRO A 121 -19.68 -8.85 25.04
C PRO A 121 -18.61 -9.95 24.91
N GLU A 122 -18.81 -11.14 25.47
CA GLU A 122 -17.80 -12.21 25.50
C GLU A 122 -17.40 -12.72 24.10
N PRO A 123 -18.33 -12.97 23.15
CA PRO A 123 -17.99 -13.32 21.77
C PRO A 123 -17.13 -12.27 21.07
N TYR A 124 -17.38 -10.98 21.30
CA TYR A 124 -16.59 -9.88 20.73
C TYR A 124 -15.19 -9.82 21.34
N GLY A 125 -15.08 -10.00 22.66
CA GLY A 125 -13.80 -10.07 23.36
C GLY A 125 -12.95 -11.24 22.85
N ALA A 126 -13.53 -12.44 22.75
CA ALA A 126 -12.87 -13.61 22.19
C ALA A 126 -12.48 -13.39 20.72
N GLY A 127 -13.39 -12.83 19.92
CA GLY A 127 -13.17 -12.52 18.52
C GLY A 127 -12.02 -11.52 18.32
N LEU A 128 -11.91 -10.46 19.12
CA LEU A 128 -10.79 -9.50 19.05
C LEU A 128 -9.45 -10.12 19.46
N LEU A 129 -9.45 -10.91 20.55
CA LEU A 129 -8.25 -11.60 21.05
C LEU A 129 -7.70 -12.62 20.05
N LEU A 130 -8.55 -13.25 19.25
CA LEU A 130 -8.15 -14.23 18.23
C LEU A 130 -7.94 -13.58 16.86
N GLY A 131 -8.83 -12.69 16.45
CA GLY A 131 -8.86 -12.09 15.12
C GLY A 131 -7.62 -11.26 14.83
N THR A 132 -7.16 -10.44 15.79
CA THR A 132 -5.97 -9.59 15.59
C THR A 132 -4.70 -10.42 15.38
N PRO A 133 -4.36 -11.40 16.25
CA PRO A 133 -3.22 -12.29 16.00
C PRO A 133 -3.35 -13.11 14.72
N VAL A 134 -4.53 -13.68 14.44
CA VAL A 134 -4.76 -14.47 13.21
C VAL A 134 -4.52 -13.60 11.97
N GLY A 135 -5.02 -12.37 11.97
CA GLY A 135 -4.78 -11.41 10.90
C GLY A 135 -3.31 -11.05 10.72
N PHE A 136 -2.61 -10.75 11.82
CA PHE A 136 -1.18 -10.44 11.81
C PHE A 136 -0.33 -11.62 11.28
N PHE A 137 -0.50 -12.80 11.86
CA PHE A 137 0.29 -13.98 11.51
C PHE A 137 -0.07 -14.51 10.12
N GLY A 138 -1.35 -14.47 9.73
CA GLY A 138 -1.80 -14.82 8.39
C GLY A 138 -1.19 -13.92 7.33
N ALA A 139 -1.25 -12.60 7.51
CA ALA A 139 -0.62 -11.65 6.59
C ALA A 139 0.90 -11.78 6.54
N ARG A 140 1.55 -11.99 7.69
CA ARG A 140 2.99 -12.23 7.76
C ARG A 140 3.38 -13.50 7.01
N ALA A 141 2.70 -14.63 7.26
CA ALA A 141 2.97 -15.90 6.61
C ALA A 141 2.75 -15.80 5.09
N TYR A 142 1.65 -15.18 4.66
CA TYR A 142 1.36 -14.95 3.26
C TYR A 142 2.44 -14.08 2.59
N GLY A 143 2.82 -12.95 3.21
CA GLY A 143 3.88 -12.08 2.69
C GLY A 143 5.26 -12.75 2.69
N GLN A 144 5.52 -13.71 3.58
CA GLN A 144 6.73 -14.53 3.55
C GLN A 144 6.74 -15.51 2.37
N ALA A 145 5.63 -16.18 2.12
CA ALA A 145 5.47 -17.14 1.03
C ALA A 145 5.45 -16.48 -0.36
N PHE A 146 4.84 -15.30 -0.47
CA PHE A 146 4.69 -14.58 -1.73
C PHE A 146 5.33 -13.20 -1.65
N PRO A 147 6.28 -12.85 -2.54
CA PRO A 147 6.81 -11.50 -2.60
C PRO A 147 5.72 -10.52 -3.08
N ILE A 148 5.19 -9.72 -2.16
CA ILE A 148 4.12 -8.75 -2.43
C ILE A 148 4.71 -7.34 -2.49
N SER A 149 4.50 -6.65 -3.60
CA SER A 149 4.83 -5.23 -3.77
C SER A 149 3.84 -4.33 -3.02
N LEU A 150 4.23 -3.09 -2.75
CA LEU A 150 3.34 -2.11 -2.14
C LEU A 150 2.04 -1.88 -2.93
N GLY A 151 2.09 -1.91 -4.27
CA GLY A 151 0.88 -1.76 -5.09
C GLY A 151 -0.06 -2.95 -4.96
N GLN A 152 0.48 -4.17 -4.94
CA GLN A 152 -0.29 -5.40 -4.72
C GLN A 152 -0.94 -5.41 -3.33
N ALA A 153 -0.20 -5.08 -2.27
CA ALA A 153 -0.75 -5.00 -0.91
C ALA A 153 -1.90 -3.98 -0.80
N ARG A 154 -1.75 -2.82 -1.45
CA ARG A 154 -2.81 -1.79 -1.49
C ARG A 154 -4.05 -2.25 -2.23
N VAL A 155 -3.91 -2.98 -3.32
CA VAL A 155 -5.06 -3.54 -4.03
C VAL A 155 -5.78 -4.59 -3.19
N ILE A 156 -5.06 -5.44 -2.46
CA ILE A 156 -5.67 -6.39 -1.52
C ILE A 156 -6.48 -5.65 -0.45
N ARG A 157 -5.89 -4.60 0.16
CA ARG A 157 -6.60 -3.74 1.13
C ARG A 157 -7.81 -3.07 0.52
N PHE A 158 -7.63 -2.36 -0.59
CA PHE A 158 -8.70 -1.61 -1.22
C PHE A 158 -9.84 -2.52 -1.67
N ALA A 159 -9.55 -3.64 -2.33
CA ALA A 159 -10.58 -4.55 -2.82
C ALA A 159 -11.42 -5.15 -1.68
N SER A 160 -10.80 -5.52 -0.56
CA SER A 160 -11.55 -6.03 0.61
C SER A 160 -12.41 -4.94 1.28
N MET A 161 -11.91 -3.71 1.39
CA MET A 161 -12.69 -2.60 1.95
C MET A 161 -13.80 -2.13 1.00
N TRP A 162 -13.51 -2.08 -0.30
CA TRP A 162 -14.47 -1.76 -1.36
C TRP A 162 -15.57 -2.80 -1.45
N GLY A 163 -15.21 -4.08 -1.39
CA GLY A 163 -16.17 -5.18 -1.36
C GLY A 163 -17.09 -5.11 -0.14
N SER A 164 -16.55 -4.78 1.05
CA SER A 164 -17.35 -4.54 2.26
C SER A 164 -18.39 -3.43 2.06
N TRP A 165 -17.96 -2.30 1.49
CA TRP A 165 -18.85 -1.17 1.19
C TRP A 165 -19.91 -1.52 0.14
N GLN A 166 -19.52 -2.18 -0.96
CA GLN A 166 -20.44 -2.66 -1.99
C GLN A 166 -21.45 -3.67 -1.45
N GLY A 167 -21.02 -4.57 -0.55
CA GLY A 167 -21.91 -5.53 0.11
C GLY A 167 -23.03 -4.83 0.87
N VAL A 168 -22.68 -3.87 1.74
CA VAL A 168 -23.68 -3.08 2.49
C VAL A 168 -24.57 -2.27 1.54
N GLY A 169 -23.97 -1.58 0.56
CA GLY A 169 -24.71 -0.73 -0.35
C GLY A 169 -25.75 -1.50 -1.17
N TRP A 170 -25.36 -2.63 -1.79
CA TRP A 170 -26.30 -3.44 -2.56
C TRP A 170 -27.32 -4.15 -1.68
N GLN A 171 -26.95 -4.50 -0.44
CA GLN A 171 -27.91 -5.04 0.52
C GLN A 171 -29.02 -4.03 0.81
N GLN A 172 -28.67 -2.77 1.09
CA GLN A 172 -29.64 -1.71 1.38
C GLN A 172 -30.45 -1.36 0.13
N ALA A 173 -29.79 -1.08 -0.99
CA ALA A 173 -30.45 -0.66 -2.24
C ALA A 173 -31.45 -1.69 -2.79
N LEU A 174 -31.27 -2.98 -2.47
CA LEU A 174 -32.14 -4.06 -2.92
C LEU A 174 -32.91 -4.73 -1.77
N ASN A 175 -32.82 -4.19 -0.55
CA ASN A 175 -33.43 -4.73 0.67
C ASN A 175 -33.14 -6.22 0.90
N LEU A 176 -31.92 -6.68 0.58
CA LEU A 176 -31.57 -8.10 0.65
C LEU A 176 -31.46 -8.57 2.09
N GLY A 177 -32.01 -9.75 2.38
CA GLY A 177 -31.95 -10.36 3.71
C GLY A 177 -32.83 -9.69 4.77
N ASN A 178 -33.60 -8.66 4.42
CA ASN A 178 -34.57 -8.06 5.32
C ASN A 178 -35.77 -9.01 5.53
N PRO A 179 -36.14 -9.35 6.77
CA PRO A 179 -37.31 -10.16 7.04
C PRO A 179 -38.59 -9.41 6.65
N THR A 180 -39.60 -10.13 6.19
CA THR A 180 -40.93 -9.58 5.94
C THR A 180 -41.79 -9.74 7.19
N GLN A 181 -42.41 -8.65 7.66
CA GLN A 181 -43.45 -8.71 8.69
C GLN A 181 -44.83 -8.61 8.04
N ARG A 182 -45.77 -9.40 8.55
CA ARG A 182 -47.17 -9.39 8.12
C ARG A 182 -47.97 -8.56 9.10
N TYR A 183 -48.50 -7.42 8.65
CA TYR A 183 -49.48 -6.63 9.39
C TYR A 183 -50.87 -6.91 8.85
N CYS A 184 -51.78 -7.34 9.72
CA CYS A 184 -53.17 -7.53 9.39
C CYS A 184 -53.98 -6.38 10.00
N ASP A 185 -54.60 -5.56 9.16
CA ASP A 185 -55.41 -4.42 9.60
C ASP A 185 -56.70 -4.93 10.28
N PRO A 186 -56.88 -4.71 11.58
CA PRO A 186 -58.07 -5.17 12.29
C PRO A 186 -59.31 -4.29 12.05
N TYR A 187 -59.18 -3.11 11.42
CA TYR A 187 -60.23 -2.11 11.31
C TYR A 187 -60.82 -1.95 9.89
N TYR A 188 -60.04 -2.17 8.83
CA TYR A 188 -60.52 -2.04 7.44
C TYR A 188 -60.42 -3.36 6.64
N GLY A 189 -61.36 -4.28 6.92
CA GLY A 189 -61.62 -5.42 6.04
C GLY A 189 -60.68 -6.62 6.17
N GLY A 190 -59.82 -6.67 7.19
CA GLY A 190 -59.00 -7.85 7.51
C GLY A 190 -57.89 -8.16 6.49
N GLY A 191 -57.53 -7.18 5.65
CA GLY A 191 -56.41 -7.32 4.72
C GLY A 191 -55.09 -7.48 5.48
N CYS A 192 -54.31 -8.48 5.10
CA CYS A 192 -52.94 -8.63 5.59
C CYS A 192 -51.95 -8.19 4.52
N TYR A 193 -51.03 -7.32 4.89
CA TYR A 193 -49.97 -6.81 4.04
C TYR A 193 -48.63 -7.26 4.60
N GLU A 194 -47.74 -7.72 3.73
CA GLU A 194 -46.35 -8.03 4.08
C GLU A 194 -45.48 -6.85 3.68
N TYR A 195 -44.64 -6.39 4.61
CA TYR A 195 -43.67 -5.32 4.37
C TYR A 195 -42.30 -5.74 4.90
N PRO A 196 -41.21 -5.38 4.19
CA PRO A 196 -39.87 -5.63 4.67
C PRO A 196 -39.61 -4.79 5.92
N VAL A 197 -38.93 -5.39 6.90
CA VAL A 197 -38.43 -4.70 8.09
C VAL A 197 -36.92 -4.76 8.07
N GLU A 198 -36.30 -3.63 8.41
CA GLU A 198 -34.85 -3.51 8.43
C GLU A 198 -34.24 -4.53 9.41
N SER A 199 -33.27 -5.30 8.92
CA SER A 199 -32.53 -6.24 9.74
C SER A 199 -31.26 -5.59 10.26
N ASP A 200 -31.04 -5.63 11.58
CA ASP A 200 -29.79 -5.17 12.18
C ASP A 200 -28.58 -6.05 11.77
N LEU A 201 -28.83 -7.28 11.33
CA LEU A 201 -27.81 -8.29 11.00
C LEU A 201 -27.46 -8.35 9.51
N ALA A 202 -28.41 -8.01 8.63
CA ALA A 202 -28.21 -8.12 7.18
C ALA A 202 -27.06 -7.22 6.67
N PRO A 203 -26.95 -5.92 7.05
CA PRO A 203 -25.86 -5.07 6.59
C PRO A 203 -24.48 -5.64 6.95
N VAL A 204 -24.30 -6.14 8.17
CA VAL A 204 -23.03 -6.71 8.64
C VAL A 204 -22.69 -8.01 7.91
N THR A 205 -23.68 -8.87 7.69
CA THR A 205 -23.50 -10.13 6.96
C THR A 205 -23.07 -9.88 5.52
N PHE A 206 -23.73 -8.94 4.83
CA PHE A 206 -23.36 -8.58 3.47
C PHE A 206 -22.02 -7.83 3.42
N SER A 207 -21.69 -7.05 4.44
CA SER A 207 -20.37 -6.44 4.61
C SER A 207 -19.25 -7.51 4.68
N LEU A 208 -19.45 -8.58 5.45
CA LEU A 208 -18.54 -9.73 5.54
C LEU A 208 -18.41 -10.47 4.21
N MET A 209 -19.53 -10.78 3.56
CA MET A 209 -19.49 -11.48 2.27
C MET A 209 -18.77 -10.65 1.21
N GLY A 210 -19.13 -9.37 1.11
CA GLY A 210 -18.50 -8.43 0.20
C GLY A 210 -17.01 -8.28 0.47
N SER A 211 -16.60 -8.19 1.74
CA SER A 211 -15.19 -8.05 2.10
C SER A 211 -14.37 -9.29 1.74
N LEU A 212 -14.92 -10.49 1.93
CA LEU A 212 -14.27 -11.75 1.60
C LEU A 212 -14.14 -11.95 0.09
N VAL A 213 -15.18 -11.63 -0.67
CA VAL A 213 -15.14 -11.63 -2.15
C VAL A 213 -14.12 -10.61 -2.64
N GLY A 214 -14.14 -9.41 -2.06
CA GLY A 214 -13.17 -8.35 -2.36
C GLY A 214 -11.73 -8.75 -2.03
N LEU A 215 -11.50 -9.39 -0.88
CA LEU A 215 -10.19 -9.90 -0.48
C LEU A 215 -9.67 -10.95 -1.48
N GLY A 216 -10.51 -11.92 -1.83
CA GLY A 216 -10.17 -12.96 -2.81
C GLY A 216 -9.84 -12.37 -4.18
N THR A 217 -10.64 -11.41 -4.64
CA THR A 217 -10.40 -10.68 -5.89
C THR A 217 -9.09 -9.90 -5.85
N GLY A 218 -8.83 -9.18 -4.75
CA GLY A 218 -7.59 -8.45 -4.55
C GLY A 218 -6.35 -9.35 -4.54
N ILE A 219 -6.43 -10.52 -3.92
CA ILE A 219 -5.37 -11.54 -3.94
C ILE A 219 -5.15 -12.06 -5.36
N ALA A 220 -6.22 -12.43 -6.08
CA ALA A 220 -6.13 -12.93 -7.45
C ALA A 220 -5.52 -11.89 -8.40
N LEU A 221 -5.92 -10.61 -8.27
CA LEU A 221 -5.34 -9.51 -9.03
C LEU A 221 -3.88 -9.27 -8.68
N ALA A 222 -3.54 -9.30 -7.38
CA ALA A 222 -2.16 -9.15 -6.93
C ALA A 222 -1.25 -10.25 -7.48
N GLN A 223 -1.74 -11.47 -7.65
CA GLN A 223 -0.96 -12.58 -8.21
C GLN A 223 -0.87 -12.55 -9.74
N SER A 224 -1.87 -11.99 -10.43
CA SER A 224 -1.95 -12.01 -11.89
C SER A 224 -1.34 -10.79 -12.57
N VAL A 225 -1.27 -9.64 -11.89
CA VAL A 225 -0.82 -8.38 -12.49
C VAL A 225 0.21 -7.69 -11.60
N ASN A 226 1.26 -7.14 -12.24
CA ASN A 226 2.19 -6.26 -11.55
C ASN A 226 1.60 -4.86 -11.45
N ILE A 227 1.09 -4.52 -10.27
CA ILE A 227 0.40 -3.25 -10.02
C ILE A 227 1.36 -2.28 -9.36
N SER A 228 1.58 -1.12 -10.00
CA SER A 228 2.42 -0.07 -9.41
C SER A 228 1.72 0.56 -8.20
N PRO A 229 2.47 1.04 -7.18
CA PRO A 229 1.88 1.72 -6.03
C PRO A 229 1.05 2.96 -6.39
N GLY A 230 1.40 3.67 -7.47
CA GLY A 230 0.68 4.83 -7.95
C GLY A 230 -0.60 4.47 -8.70
N THR A 231 -0.59 3.40 -9.49
CA THR A 231 -1.80 2.83 -10.10
C THR A 231 -2.80 2.42 -9.02
N ALA A 232 -2.37 1.67 -8.00
CA ALA A 232 -3.22 1.26 -6.90
C ALA A 232 -3.84 2.47 -6.16
N ALA A 233 -3.04 3.50 -5.88
CA ALA A 233 -3.52 4.72 -5.25
C ALA A 233 -4.54 5.47 -6.11
N MET A 234 -4.30 5.56 -7.43
CA MET A 234 -5.22 6.23 -8.35
C MET A 234 -6.57 5.51 -8.43
N VAL A 235 -6.56 4.17 -8.49
CA VAL A 235 -7.77 3.35 -8.49
C VAL A 235 -8.57 3.57 -7.19
N GLU A 236 -7.89 3.51 -6.05
CA GLU A 236 -8.51 3.75 -4.74
C GLU A 236 -9.17 5.14 -4.67
N PHE A 237 -8.43 6.20 -5.00
CA PHE A 237 -8.99 7.55 -4.96
C PHE A 237 -10.11 7.75 -5.97
N SER A 238 -10.02 7.14 -7.14
CA SER A 238 -11.08 7.27 -8.15
C SER A 238 -12.38 6.61 -7.71
N GLY A 239 -12.32 5.50 -6.99
CA GLY A 239 -13.50 4.90 -6.35
C GLY A 239 -14.17 5.88 -5.39
N TYR A 240 -13.42 6.44 -4.43
CA TYR A 240 -13.99 7.39 -3.47
C TYR A 240 -14.55 8.65 -4.12
N TRP A 241 -13.82 9.24 -5.07
CA TRP A 241 -14.27 10.45 -5.75
C TRP A 241 -15.48 10.19 -6.63
N ALA A 242 -15.54 9.07 -7.36
CA ALA A 242 -16.67 8.76 -8.21
C ALA A 242 -17.93 8.37 -7.41
N THR A 243 -17.78 7.73 -6.24
CA THR A 243 -18.85 7.58 -5.26
C THR A 243 -19.38 8.94 -4.82
N TRP A 244 -18.47 9.88 -4.49
CA TRP A 244 -18.88 11.20 -4.00
C TRP A 244 -19.57 12.03 -5.09
N TYR A 245 -19.00 12.08 -6.29
CA TYR A 245 -19.66 12.72 -7.45
C TYR A 245 -20.97 12.02 -7.82
N GLY A 246 -21.07 10.70 -7.61
CA GLY A 246 -22.32 9.96 -7.72
C GLY A 246 -23.39 10.52 -6.80
N ALA A 247 -23.10 10.69 -5.52
CA ALA A 247 -24.09 11.21 -4.59
C ALA A 247 -24.48 12.66 -4.93
N ALA A 248 -23.50 13.51 -5.25
CA ALA A 248 -23.76 14.90 -5.66
C ALA A 248 -24.64 14.99 -6.91
N THR A 249 -24.39 14.15 -7.92
CA THR A 249 -25.19 14.11 -9.14
C THR A 249 -26.56 13.49 -8.91
N GLY A 250 -26.67 12.44 -8.09
CA GLY A 250 -27.97 11.86 -7.72
C GLY A 250 -28.87 12.88 -7.02
N VAL A 251 -28.32 13.66 -6.07
CA VAL A 251 -29.06 14.77 -5.42
C VAL A 251 -29.45 15.84 -6.43
N LEU A 252 -28.57 16.20 -7.37
CA LEU A 252 -28.89 17.17 -8.42
C LEU A 252 -30.03 16.72 -9.33
N PHE A 253 -30.17 15.41 -9.55
CA PHE A 253 -31.24 14.79 -10.32
C PHE A 253 -32.45 14.37 -9.49
N ASP A 254 -32.51 14.78 -8.22
CA ASP A 254 -33.62 14.50 -7.29
C ASP A 254 -33.87 13.00 -7.08
N TRP A 255 -32.80 12.21 -7.02
CA TRP A 255 -32.87 10.80 -6.68
C TRP A 255 -32.84 10.63 -5.17
N GLU A 256 -33.73 9.77 -4.66
CA GLU A 256 -33.88 9.49 -3.24
C GLU A 256 -33.83 7.98 -2.96
N GLY A 257 -33.62 7.63 -1.69
CA GLY A 257 -33.64 6.25 -1.18
C GLY A 257 -32.74 5.29 -1.95
N ASP A 258 -33.30 4.13 -2.30
CA ASP A 258 -32.60 3.03 -2.98
C ASP A 258 -32.05 3.42 -4.36
N GLY A 259 -32.73 4.33 -5.06
CA GLY A 259 -32.30 4.84 -6.36
C GLY A 259 -31.03 5.68 -6.26
N LEU A 260 -30.97 6.58 -5.27
CA LEU A 260 -29.76 7.36 -4.98
C LEU A 260 -28.60 6.45 -4.58
N LEU A 261 -28.84 5.48 -3.69
CA LEU A 261 -27.80 4.57 -3.23
C LEU A 261 -27.26 3.69 -4.37
N SER A 262 -28.15 3.12 -5.19
CA SER A 262 -27.76 2.34 -6.38
C SER A 262 -26.87 3.15 -7.33
N TRP A 263 -27.22 4.42 -7.54
CA TRP A 263 -26.40 5.30 -8.37
C TRP A 263 -25.02 5.52 -7.80
N ILE A 264 -24.92 5.83 -6.51
CA ILE A 264 -23.66 6.05 -5.79
C ILE A 264 -22.73 4.83 -5.92
N LEU A 265 -23.28 3.62 -5.81
CA LEU A 265 -22.54 2.36 -5.95
C LEU A 265 -22.02 2.18 -7.38
N LEU A 266 -22.90 2.39 -8.37
CA LEU A 266 -22.57 2.25 -9.79
C LEU A 266 -21.52 3.27 -10.25
N THR A 267 -21.62 4.53 -9.82
CA THR A 267 -20.62 5.55 -10.18
C THR A 267 -19.28 5.26 -9.51
N GLY A 268 -19.28 4.79 -8.27
CA GLY A 268 -18.08 4.31 -7.59
C GLY A 268 -17.35 3.24 -8.40
N ASP A 269 -18.08 2.19 -8.83
CA ASP A 269 -17.52 1.11 -9.65
C ASP A 269 -17.05 1.59 -11.02
N ALA A 270 -17.79 2.50 -11.65
CA ALA A 270 -17.37 3.14 -12.90
C ALA A 270 -16.06 3.92 -12.72
N GLY A 271 -15.86 4.59 -11.59
CA GLY A 271 -14.62 5.28 -11.23
C GLY A 271 -13.44 4.32 -11.06
N VAL A 272 -13.64 3.22 -10.32
CA VAL A 272 -12.63 2.16 -10.16
C VAL A 272 -12.24 1.57 -11.51
N LEU A 273 -13.24 1.24 -12.34
CA LEU A 273 -13.03 0.67 -13.67
C LEU A 273 -12.28 1.64 -14.59
N ALA A 274 -12.74 2.89 -14.68
CA ALA A 274 -12.08 3.91 -15.51
C ALA A 274 -10.61 4.12 -15.09
N ALA A 275 -10.35 4.20 -13.79
CA ALA A 275 -9.00 4.35 -13.27
C ALA A 275 -8.13 3.11 -13.54
N SER A 276 -8.69 1.90 -13.48
CA SER A 276 -7.94 0.68 -13.78
C SER A 276 -7.43 0.64 -15.23
N LEU A 277 -8.16 1.26 -16.16
CA LEU A 277 -7.81 1.35 -17.58
C LEU A 277 -6.82 2.48 -17.91
N ILE A 278 -6.92 3.58 -17.17
CA ILE A 278 -6.16 4.81 -17.44
C ILE A 278 -4.86 4.86 -16.62
N ALA A 279 -4.91 4.55 -15.33
CA ALA A 279 -3.81 4.76 -14.40
C ALA A 279 -2.51 4.02 -14.77
N PRO A 280 -2.52 2.79 -15.32
CA PRO A 280 -1.30 2.13 -15.78
C PRO A 280 -0.57 2.92 -16.90
N LYS A 281 -1.31 3.69 -17.71
CA LYS A 281 -0.76 4.46 -18.83
C LYS A 281 -0.12 5.78 -18.39
N LEU A 282 -0.46 6.28 -17.20
CA LEU A 282 -0.01 7.58 -16.71
C LEU A 282 1.30 7.52 -15.92
N ASP A 283 1.77 6.32 -15.54
CA ASP A 283 2.97 6.09 -14.72
C ASP A 283 3.11 7.07 -13.54
N LEU A 284 2.00 7.26 -12.82
CA LEU A 284 1.94 8.20 -11.71
C LEU A 284 2.69 7.66 -10.50
N SER A 285 3.37 8.56 -9.79
CA SER A 285 3.86 8.26 -8.45
C SER A 285 2.74 8.37 -7.43
N VAL A 286 2.89 7.68 -6.29
CA VAL A 286 1.95 7.79 -5.16
C VAL A 286 1.78 9.24 -4.71
N GLY A 287 2.87 10.02 -4.68
CA GLY A 287 2.83 11.43 -4.31
C GLY A 287 1.98 12.26 -5.25
N ARG A 288 2.06 12.02 -6.57
CA ARG A 288 1.22 12.71 -7.55
C ARG A 288 -0.25 12.34 -7.38
N ALA A 289 -0.57 11.05 -7.21
CA ALA A 289 -1.95 10.62 -6.98
C ALA A 289 -2.55 11.25 -5.70
N ARG A 290 -1.78 11.29 -4.61
CA ARG A 290 -2.21 11.96 -3.37
C ARG A 290 -2.41 13.46 -3.56
N LEU A 291 -1.52 14.13 -4.27
CA LEU A 291 -1.64 15.57 -4.53
C LEU A 291 -2.90 15.87 -5.33
N ILE A 292 -3.20 15.10 -6.38
CA ILE A 292 -4.46 15.19 -7.13
C ILE A 292 -5.67 15.07 -6.18
N SER A 293 -5.65 14.06 -5.29
CA SER A 293 -6.76 13.87 -4.35
C SER A 293 -6.87 14.99 -3.32
N ILE A 294 -5.77 15.53 -2.79
CA ILE A 294 -5.78 16.65 -1.84
C ILE A 294 -6.31 17.91 -2.50
N THR A 295 -5.93 18.17 -3.75
CA THR A 295 -6.46 19.31 -4.52
C THR A 295 -7.97 19.16 -4.74
N GLY A 296 -8.45 17.93 -4.99
CA GLY A 296 -9.89 17.65 -5.04
C GLY A 296 -10.59 17.99 -3.71
N LEU A 297 -10.02 17.58 -2.58
CA LEU A 297 -10.59 17.90 -1.25
C LEU A 297 -10.60 19.40 -0.97
N ALA A 298 -9.52 20.10 -1.33
CA ALA A 298 -9.45 21.55 -1.19
C ALA A 298 -10.51 22.27 -2.03
N GLY A 299 -10.79 21.77 -3.24
CA GLY A 299 -11.86 22.29 -4.10
C GLY A 299 -13.28 22.05 -3.57
N LEU A 300 -13.50 21.04 -2.72
CA LEU A 300 -14.80 20.83 -2.05
C LEU A 300 -15.06 21.82 -0.90
N VAL A 301 -14.00 22.39 -0.32
CA VAL A 301 -14.09 23.28 0.86
C VAL A 301 -14.15 24.76 0.44
N ALA A 302 -13.82 25.08 -0.81
CA ALA A 302 -13.83 26.43 -1.37
C ALA A 302 -15.16 26.76 -2.04
#